data_AF-A0A5Q4BYV1-F1
#
_entry.id   AF-A0A5Q4BYV1-F1
#
_cell.length_a   1.000
_cell.length_b   1.000
_cell.length_c   1.000
_cell.angle_alpha   90.00
_cell.angle_beta   90.00
_cell.angle_gamma   90.00
#
_symmetry.space_group_name_H-M   'P 1'
#
loop_
_entity.id
_entity.type
_entity.pdbx_description
1 polymer ?
#
loop_
_entity_poly.entity_id
_entity_poly.type
_entity_poly.pdbx_seq_one_letter_code
_entity_poly.pdbx_strand_id
1 'polypeptide(L)'
;MKLSTILSAVGLVVSAGAASLQQVTNFGSNPSGVMMYIYVPDKLAANPPVIVAIHYCTGTAQAYYNNSPYKGLADQKGFIVIYPESPYSGTCWDVSSKATLTHDGGANSNSIANMVKYTLDKYKGNKSKVFVTGSSSGAMMTNVLAATYPDVFAAAIVYNGVPAGCFYTNSVNGWNSTCSQGQSKATPQRWAQLVYDAYPGYAGSRPRMQIYHGSTDTTLNYANYQETIKQWSGVFGYNPDKPVTSSQNTPQANYRADVFGEHLTGVWAVGVGHTVPIRGADDMKFFALQYGPRGATSNVISPGGVEGTEGLQRLLSQASRESGQGSRQIPIGRYGSLREIADATVFLFSETGSYVTGHALVVDGGAWRLAGLVGQSAGMSYPDAVLGEQALPEDIETGRRPKPHL
;
A
#
# COMPACT_ATOMS: atom_id res chain seq x y z
N MET A 1 -63.15 22.98 -30.96
CA MET A 1 -62.52 22.05 -30.01
C MET A 1 -61.28 21.43 -30.66
N LYS A 2 -60.08 21.90 -30.31
CA LYS A 2 -58.83 21.20 -30.64
C LYS A 2 -58.29 20.64 -29.32
N LEU A 3 -58.29 19.31 -29.18
CA LEU A 3 -57.70 18.62 -28.04
C LEU A 3 -56.17 18.67 -28.18
N SER A 4 -55.49 19.39 -27.28
CA SER A 4 -54.05 19.30 -27.11
C SER A 4 -53.72 18.09 -26.23
N THR A 5 -53.06 17.10 -26.81
CA THR A 5 -52.54 15.94 -26.10
C THR A 5 -51.26 16.33 -25.37
N ILE A 6 -51.28 16.33 -24.04
CA ILE A 6 -50.09 16.51 -23.20
C ILE A 6 -49.37 15.17 -23.13
N LEU A 7 -48.18 15.09 -23.72
CA LEU A 7 -47.25 13.97 -23.54
C LEU A 7 -46.52 14.17 -22.20
N SER A 8 -46.90 13.42 -21.18
CA SER A 8 -46.13 13.34 -19.93
C SER A 8 -44.92 12.43 -20.14
N ALA A 9 -43.73 13.03 -20.23
CA ALA A 9 -42.48 12.29 -20.19
C ALA A 9 -42.26 11.77 -18.76
N VAL A 10 -42.47 10.47 -18.55
CA VAL A 10 -42.03 9.78 -17.34
C VAL A 10 -40.51 9.61 -17.43
N GLY A 11 -39.78 10.52 -16.78
CA GLY A 11 -38.34 10.36 -16.60
C GLY A 11 -38.07 9.16 -15.69
N LEU A 12 -37.38 8.15 -16.22
CA LEU A 12 -36.72 7.14 -15.39
C LEU A 12 -35.65 7.85 -14.56
N VAL A 13 -35.97 8.11 -13.29
CA VAL A 13 -34.97 8.41 -12.27
C VAL A 13 -34.20 7.12 -12.05
N VAL A 14 -33.07 6.95 -12.75
CA VAL A 14 -32.07 5.96 -12.37
C VAL A 14 -31.45 6.48 -11.09
N SER A 15 -31.91 5.98 -9.94
CA SER A 15 -31.21 6.18 -8.68
C SER A 15 -29.79 5.64 -8.85
N ALA A 16 -28.81 6.54 -8.97
CA ALA A 16 -27.41 6.17 -8.95
C ALA A 16 -27.10 5.60 -7.55
N GLY A 17 -27.12 4.28 -7.42
CA GLY A 17 -26.68 3.61 -6.22
C GLY A 17 -25.18 3.83 -6.02
N ALA A 18 -24.76 4.09 -4.79
CA ALA A 18 -23.35 4.23 -4.45
C ALA A 18 -22.55 2.97 -4.82
N ALA A 19 -21.28 3.13 -5.21
CA ALA A 19 -20.37 2.02 -5.47
C ALA A 19 -20.43 0.96 -4.35
N SER A 20 -20.57 -0.29 -4.74
CA SER A 20 -20.71 -1.44 -3.84
C SER A 20 -19.92 -2.63 -4.36
N LEU A 21 -19.68 -3.61 -3.48
CA LEU A 21 -19.04 -4.86 -3.86
C LEU A 21 -20.01 -5.67 -4.73
N GLN A 22 -19.58 -6.06 -5.92
CA GLN A 22 -20.40 -6.77 -6.90
C GLN A 22 -19.80 -8.13 -7.23
N GLN A 23 -20.62 -9.17 -7.29
CA GLN A 23 -20.18 -10.47 -7.77
C GLN A 23 -20.12 -10.49 -9.30
N VAL A 24 -19.05 -11.05 -9.86
CA VAL A 24 -18.90 -11.31 -11.28
C VAL A 24 -18.85 -12.83 -11.47
N THR A 25 -19.80 -13.38 -12.22
CA THR A 25 -19.93 -14.83 -12.41
C THR A 25 -19.32 -15.33 -13.72
N ASN A 26 -19.09 -14.45 -14.69
CA ASN A 26 -18.50 -14.80 -15.98
C ASN A 26 -17.24 -13.94 -16.26
N PHE A 27 -16.09 -14.46 -15.86
CA PHE A 27 -14.78 -13.81 -16.01
C PHE A 27 -13.74 -14.69 -16.72
N GLY A 28 -14.17 -15.75 -17.40
CA GLY A 28 -13.31 -16.71 -18.11
C GLY A 28 -13.31 -18.10 -17.46
N SER A 29 -12.31 -18.92 -17.83
CA SER A 29 -12.18 -20.29 -17.30
C SER A 29 -12.02 -20.29 -15.78
N ASN A 30 -12.83 -21.09 -15.09
CA ASN A 30 -12.84 -21.19 -13.63
C ASN A 30 -13.21 -22.61 -13.18
N PRO A 31 -12.45 -23.64 -13.57
CA PRO A 31 -12.74 -25.03 -13.22
C PRO A 31 -12.67 -25.30 -11.71
N SER A 32 -11.95 -24.47 -10.94
CA SER A 32 -11.87 -24.61 -9.47
C SER A 32 -13.02 -23.95 -8.72
N GLY A 33 -13.88 -23.17 -9.40
CA GLY A 33 -15.09 -22.59 -8.81
C GLY A 33 -14.87 -21.34 -7.95
N VAL A 34 -13.72 -20.66 -8.06
CA VAL A 34 -13.45 -19.43 -7.28
C VAL A 34 -14.49 -18.37 -7.60
N MET A 35 -15.03 -17.67 -6.60
CA MET A 35 -15.98 -16.60 -6.84
C MET A 35 -15.24 -15.26 -6.97
N MET A 36 -15.61 -14.45 -7.96
CA MET A 36 -15.03 -13.12 -8.14
C MET A 36 -15.98 -12.07 -7.56
N TYR A 37 -15.47 -11.26 -6.64
CA TYR A 37 -16.11 -10.01 -6.25
C TYR A 37 -15.23 -8.84 -6.67
N ILE A 38 -15.86 -7.73 -7.05
CA ILE A 38 -15.16 -6.54 -7.53
C ILE A 38 -15.76 -5.30 -6.90
N TYR A 39 -14.89 -4.37 -6.52
CA TYR A 39 -15.23 -3.03 -6.12
C TYR A 39 -14.70 -2.04 -7.14
N VAL A 40 -15.62 -1.31 -7.77
CA VAL A 40 -15.32 -0.23 -8.72
C VAL A 40 -15.78 1.07 -8.08
N PRO A 41 -14.86 2.00 -7.73
CA PRO A 41 -15.23 3.25 -7.08
C PRO A 41 -16.00 4.18 -8.03
N ASP A 42 -16.86 5.04 -7.47
CA ASP A 42 -17.63 6.02 -8.27
C ASP A 42 -16.71 6.97 -9.06
N LYS A 43 -15.56 7.32 -8.47
CA LYS A 43 -14.50 8.12 -9.10
C LYS A 43 -13.41 7.23 -9.69
N LEU A 44 -13.75 6.50 -10.74
CA LEU A 44 -12.81 5.64 -11.45
C LEU A 44 -11.80 6.45 -12.28
N ALA A 45 -10.51 6.12 -12.18
CA ALA A 45 -9.51 6.72 -13.04
C ALA A 45 -9.68 6.28 -14.51
N ALA A 46 -9.33 7.13 -15.47
CA ALA A 46 -9.53 6.85 -16.91
C ALA A 46 -8.78 5.59 -17.40
N ASN A 47 -7.66 5.24 -16.77
CA ASN A 47 -6.90 4.03 -17.02
C ASN A 47 -6.54 3.39 -15.67
N PRO A 48 -7.50 2.71 -15.03
CA PRO A 48 -7.45 2.44 -13.60
C PRO A 48 -6.43 1.35 -13.27
N PRO A 49 -5.62 1.52 -12.21
CA PRO A 49 -4.91 0.41 -11.60
C PRO A 49 -5.87 -0.67 -11.10
N VAL A 50 -5.35 -1.88 -10.92
CA VAL A 50 -6.11 -3.02 -10.36
C VAL A 50 -5.33 -3.58 -9.18
N ILE A 51 -6.01 -3.77 -8.05
CA ILE A 51 -5.47 -4.46 -6.88
C ILE A 51 -6.27 -5.73 -6.64
N VAL A 52 -5.60 -6.87 -6.55
CA VAL A 52 -6.19 -8.12 -6.08
C VAL A 52 -5.94 -8.25 -4.58
N ALA A 53 -6.99 -8.26 -3.77
CA ALA A 53 -6.93 -8.31 -2.32
C ALA A 53 -7.52 -9.65 -1.83
N ILE A 54 -6.65 -10.55 -1.37
CA ILE A 54 -6.96 -11.97 -1.15
C ILE A 54 -7.14 -12.26 0.35
N HIS A 55 -8.29 -12.82 0.71
CA HIS A 55 -8.67 -13.07 2.10
C HIS A 55 -7.94 -14.26 2.74
N TYR A 56 -8.03 -14.33 4.08
CA TYR A 56 -7.50 -15.39 4.94
C TYR A 56 -8.47 -16.60 5.04
N CYS A 57 -8.01 -17.75 5.54
CA CYS A 57 -8.89 -18.88 5.87
C CYS A 57 -10.04 -18.45 6.79
N THR A 58 -11.23 -19.02 6.66
CA THR A 58 -12.49 -18.63 7.31
C THR A 58 -13.02 -17.23 6.94
N GLY A 59 -12.25 -16.46 6.17
CA GLY A 59 -12.67 -15.21 5.57
C GLY A 59 -13.50 -15.40 4.30
N THR A 60 -14.00 -14.29 3.79
CA THR A 60 -14.76 -14.17 2.54
C THR A 60 -14.32 -12.91 1.80
N ALA A 61 -14.69 -12.76 0.53
CA ALA A 61 -14.47 -11.50 -0.19
C ALA A 61 -15.16 -10.33 0.52
N GLN A 62 -16.39 -10.53 1.00
CA GLN A 62 -17.13 -9.51 1.75
C GLN A 62 -16.42 -9.12 3.05
N ALA A 63 -15.88 -10.08 3.80
CA ALA A 63 -15.16 -9.81 5.04
C ALA A 63 -13.86 -9.04 4.77
N TYR A 64 -13.11 -9.41 3.74
CA TYR A 64 -11.86 -8.72 3.41
C TYR A 64 -12.11 -7.34 2.81
N TYR A 65 -13.18 -7.17 2.02
CA TYR A 65 -13.65 -5.86 1.56
C TYR A 65 -14.00 -4.91 2.72
N ASN A 66 -14.70 -5.40 3.75
CA ASN A 66 -15.10 -4.59 4.90
C ASN A 66 -13.94 -4.27 5.85
N ASN A 67 -12.98 -5.19 6.00
CA ASN A 67 -11.93 -5.11 7.02
C ASN A 67 -10.53 -4.81 6.46
N SER A 68 -10.43 -4.41 5.18
CA SER A 68 -9.20 -3.92 4.56
C SER A 68 -9.37 -2.47 4.11
N PRO A 69 -8.28 -1.68 4.03
CA PRO A 69 -8.37 -0.27 3.67
C PRO A 69 -8.60 -0.03 2.17
N TYR A 70 -8.57 -1.08 1.33
CA TYR A 70 -8.46 -0.93 -0.11
C TYR A 70 -9.70 -0.28 -0.75
N LYS A 71 -10.90 -0.50 -0.20
CA LYS A 71 -12.12 0.22 -0.66
C LYS A 71 -11.96 1.73 -0.49
N GLY A 72 -11.67 2.19 0.73
CA GLY A 72 -11.53 3.62 1.00
C GLY A 72 -10.38 4.25 0.22
N LEU A 73 -9.31 3.50 -0.02
CA LEU A 73 -8.20 3.95 -0.86
C LEU A 73 -8.57 3.98 -2.36
N ALA A 74 -9.41 3.05 -2.83
CA ALA A 74 -9.94 3.03 -4.19
C ALA A 74 -10.82 4.25 -4.45
N ASP A 75 -11.69 4.62 -3.50
CA ASP A 75 -12.49 5.84 -3.58
C ASP A 75 -11.64 7.11 -3.71
N GLN A 76 -10.48 7.13 -3.06
CA GLN A 76 -9.56 8.26 -3.09
C GLN A 76 -8.69 8.32 -4.35
N LYS A 77 -8.30 7.16 -4.89
CA LYS A 77 -7.24 7.05 -5.92
C LYS A 77 -7.71 6.51 -7.26
N GLY A 78 -8.97 6.08 -7.36
CA GLY A 78 -9.61 5.65 -8.60
C GLY A 78 -9.10 4.34 -9.19
N PHE A 79 -8.64 3.40 -8.35
CA PHE A 79 -8.29 2.04 -8.78
C PHE A 79 -9.43 1.06 -8.50
N ILE A 80 -9.41 -0.09 -9.19
CA ILE A 80 -10.36 -1.18 -8.99
C ILE A 80 -9.77 -2.18 -8.00
N VAL A 81 -10.61 -2.75 -7.14
CA VAL A 81 -10.21 -3.85 -6.25
C VAL A 81 -10.97 -5.12 -6.61
N ILE A 82 -10.23 -6.20 -6.86
CA ILE A 82 -10.77 -7.55 -7.00
C ILE A 82 -10.60 -8.24 -5.65
N TYR A 83 -11.69 -8.80 -5.13
CA TYR A 83 -11.72 -9.64 -3.94
C TYR A 83 -12.14 -11.05 -4.36
N PRO A 84 -11.18 -11.93 -4.68
CA PRO A 84 -11.48 -13.34 -4.93
C PRO A 84 -12.01 -13.99 -3.66
N GLU A 85 -12.90 -14.97 -3.78
CA GLU A 85 -13.40 -15.79 -2.67
C GLU A 85 -13.17 -17.28 -2.91
N SER A 86 -12.55 -17.92 -1.92
CA SER A 86 -12.22 -19.35 -1.98
C SER A 86 -13.49 -20.22 -2.03
N PRO A 87 -13.53 -21.25 -2.89
CA PRO A 87 -14.68 -22.14 -3.03
C PRO A 87 -14.72 -23.29 -2.01
N TYR A 88 -13.73 -23.39 -1.12
CA TYR A 88 -13.57 -24.54 -0.25
C TYR A 88 -14.16 -24.35 1.15
N SER A 89 -14.49 -25.48 1.81
CA SER A 89 -14.81 -25.47 3.23
C SER A 89 -13.65 -24.89 4.05
N GLY A 90 -13.96 -24.05 5.04
CA GLY A 90 -12.97 -23.28 5.80
C GLY A 90 -12.28 -22.17 4.99
N THR A 91 -12.67 -21.96 3.72
CA THR A 91 -12.28 -20.86 2.81
C THR A 91 -10.78 -20.56 2.74
N CYS A 92 -9.92 -21.52 3.08
CA CYS A 92 -8.50 -21.45 2.73
C CYS A 92 -8.32 -21.56 1.22
N TRP A 93 -7.22 -21.02 0.70
CA TRP A 93 -6.86 -21.10 -0.71
C TRP A 93 -6.11 -22.39 -1.02
N ASP A 94 -6.39 -23.00 -2.18
CA ASP A 94 -5.53 -24.05 -2.70
C ASP A 94 -4.19 -23.44 -3.12
N VAL A 95 -3.17 -23.69 -2.29
CA VAL A 95 -1.76 -23.32 -2.49
C VAL A 95 -0.85 -24.56 -2.44
N SER A 96 -1.44 -25.75 -2.63
CA SER A 96 -0.81 -27.03 -2.32
C SER A 96 -0.92 -28.06 -3.44
N SER A 97 -1.91 -27.94 -4.33
CA SER A 97 -2.02 -28.79 -5.52
C SER A 97 -0.97 -28.44 -6.58
N LYS A 98 -0.62 -29.40 -7.44
CA LYS A 98 0.21 -29.12 -8.62
C LYS A 98 -0.46 -28.10 -9.56
N ALA A 99 -1.78 -28.19 -9.71
CA ALA A 99 -2.57 -27.34 -10.58
C ALA A 99 -2.51 -25.85 -10.19
N THR A 100 -2.59 -25.53 -8.89
CA THR A 100 -2.53 -24.13 -8.42
C THR A 100 -1.10 -23.59 -8.42
N LEU A 101 -0.09 -24.46 -8.33
CA LEU A 101 1.33 -24.11 -8.31
C LEU A 101 1.97 -24.07 -9.71
N THR A 102 1.19 -24.24 -10.78
CA THR A 102 1.67 -24.20 -12.17
C THR A 102 0.92 -23.15 -12.98
N HIS A 103 1.62 -22.36 -13.78
CA HIS A 103 1.05 -21.44 -14.77
C HIS A 103 0.08 -22.19 -15.67
N ASP A 104 -1.10 -21.61 -15.90
CA ASP A 104 -2.21 -22.21 -16.64
C ASP A 104 -2.63 -23.61 -16.16
N GLY A 105 -2.34 -23.96 -14.90
CA GLY A 105 -2.65 -25.26 -14.32
C GLY A 105 -4.13 -25.47 -13.97
N GLY A 106 -5.00 -24.47 -14.18
CA GLY A 106 -6.45 -24.63 -14.06
C GLY A 106 -6.98 -24.75 -12.62
N ALA A 107 -6.36 -24.10 -11.63
CA ALA A 107 -6.88 -24.05 -10.26
C ALA A 107 -7.10 -22.61 -9.76
N ASN A 108 -7.02 -22.38 -8.45
CA ASN A 108 -7.35 -21.08 -7.85
C ASN A 108 -6.50 -19.94 -8.40
N SER A 109 -5.18 -20.13 -8.48
CA SER A 109 -4.25 -19.12 -9.01
C SER A 109 -4.62 -18.71 -10.45
N ASN A 110 -4.94 -19.68 -11.31
CA ASN A 110 -5.41 -19.44 -12.68
C ASN A 110 -6.73 -18.68 -12.73
N SER A 111 -7.66 -19.03 -11.85
CA SER A 111 -8.97 -18.38 -11.77
C SER A 111 -8.81 -16.91 -11.37
N ILE A 112 -7.93 -16.61 -10.41
CA ILE A 112 -7.62 -15.23 -9.99
C ILE A 112 -6.93 -14.45 -11.13
N ALA A 113 -6.00 -15.06 -11.87
CA ALA A 113 -5.40 -14.42 -13.05
C ALA A 113 -6.46 -14.08 -14.12
N ASN A 114 -7.45 -14.95 -14.32
CA ASN A 114 -8.56 -14.68 -15.23
C ASN A 114 -9.45 -13.52 -14.75
N MET A 115 -9.68 -13.36 -13.44
CA MET A 115 -10.37 -12.19 -12.89
C MET A 115 -9.66 -10.88 -13.23
N VAL A 116 -8.33 -10.87 -13.15
CA VAL A 116 -7.52 -9.70 -13.55
C VAL A 116 -7.69 -9.42 -15.03
N LYS A 117 -7.53 -10.43 -15.90
CA LYS A 117 -7.71 -10.28 -17.35
C LYS A 117 -9.08 -9.71 -17.69
N TYR A 118 -10.15 -10.30 -17.14
CA TYR A 118 -11.52 -9.81 -17.29
C TYR A 118 -11.64 -8.33 -16.89
N THR A 119 -11.05 -7.96 -15.75
CA THR A 119 -11.16 -6.60 -15.21
C THR A 119 -10.43 -5.59 -16.07
N LEU A 120 -9.23 -5.93 -16.53
CA LEU A 120 -8.44 -5.10 -17.45
C LEU A 120 -9.20 -4.86 -18.75
N ASP A 121 -9.80 -5.90 -19.32
CA ASP A 121 -10.53 -5.79 -20.59
C ASP A 121 -11.85 -5.01 -20.42
N LYS A 122 -12.63 -5.32 -19.37
CA LYS A 122 -13.93 -4.69 -19.12
C LYS A 122 -13.83 -3.21 -18.76
N TYR A 123 -12.84 -2.83 -17.95
CA TYR A 123 -12.71 -1.48 -17.40
C TYR A 123 -11.54 -0.69 -17.99
N LYS A 124 -10.94 -1.17 -19.09
CA LYS A 124 -9.75 -0.56 -19.73
C LYS A 124 -8.62 -0.31 -18.72
N GLY A 125 -8.43 -1.27 -17.82
CA GLY A 125 -7.48 -1.20 -16.73
C GLY A 125 -6.04 -1.08 -17.23
N ASN A 126 -5.18 -0.49 -16.42
CA ASN A 126 -3.78 -0.34 -16.76
C ASN A 126 -3.01 -1.63 -16.50
N LYS A 127 -2.63 -2.34 -17.57
CA LYS A 127 -1.88 -3.61 -17.49
C LYS A 127 -0.53 -3.49 -16.78
N SER A 128 0.05 -2.30 -16.72
CA SER A 128 1.30 -2.05 -15.98
C SER A 128 1.10 -1.65 -14.51
N LYS A 129 -0.15 -1.59 -14.04
CA LYS A 129 -0.52 -1.18 -12.67
C LYS A 129 -1.46 -2.20 -12.03
N VAL A 130 -1.07 -3.46 -12.13
CA VAL A 130 -1.76 -4.58 -11.49
C VAL A 130 -0.93 -5.03 -10.30
N PHE A 131 -1.57 -5.09 -9.15
CA PHE A 131 -0.94 -5.42 -7.89
C PHE A 131 -1.70 -6.53 -7.18
N VAL A 132 -1.02 -7.28 -6.32
CA VAL A 132 -1.64 -8.33 -5.52
C VAL A 132 -1.20 -8.25 -4.07
N THR A 133 -2.13 -8.46 -3.16
CA THR A 133 -1.88 -8.47 -1.72
C THR A 133 -2.83 -9.43 -1.04
N GLY A 134 -2.41 -9.96 0.10
CA GLY A 134 -3.26 -10.86 0.88
C GLY A 134 -2.70 -11.09 2.28
N SER A 135 -3.55 -11.66 3.14
CA SER A 135 -3.21 -12.00 4.53
C SER A 135 -3.37 -13.49 4.78
N SER A 136 -2.49 -14.09 5.59
CA SER A 136 -2.56 -15.52 5.95
C SER A 136 -2.57 -16.43 4.70
N SER A 137 -3.57 -17.29 4.53
CA SER A 137 -3.75 -18.10 3.30
C SER A 137 -3.80 -17.25 2.03
N GLY A 138 -4.37 -16.04 2.08
CA GLY A 138 -4.31 -15.11 0.96
C GLY A 138 -2.90 -14.59 0.69
N ALA A 139 -2.06 -14.43 1.72
CA ALA A 139 -0.65 -14.08 1.58
C ALA A 139 0.17 -15.23 0.95
N MET A 140 -0.16 -16.48 1.29
CA MET A 140 0.40 -17.65 0.59
C MET A 140 0.03 -17.62 -0.89
N MET A 141 -1.25 -17.38 -1.20
CA MET A 141 -1.73 -17.27 -2.58
C MET A 141 -1.07 -16.10 -3.32
N THR A 142 -0.80 -14.97 -2.66
CA THR A 142 -0.02 -13.87 -3.24
C THR A 142 1.36 -14.32 -3.73
N ASN A 143 2.09 -15.10 -2.92
CA ASN A 143 3.38 -15.67 -3.35
C ASN A 143 3.20 -16.66 -4.51
N VAL A 144 2.16 -17.50 -4.48
CA VAL A 144 1.84 -18.43 -5.58
C VAL A 144 1.56 -17.67 -6.87
N LEU A 145 0.75 -16.60 -6.84
CA LEU A 145 0.45 -15.76 -7.99
C LEU A 145 1.68 -15.04 -8.53
N ALA A 146 2.56 -14.56 -7.66
CA ALA A 146 3.83 -13.95 -8.07
C ALA A 146 4.77 -14.96 -8.76
N ALA A 147 4.68 -16.25 -8.42
CA ALA A 147 5.45 -17.31 -9.05
C ALA A 147 4.82 -17.80 -10.37
N THR A 148 3.50 -18.00 -10.37
CA THR A 148 2.76 -18.61 -11.48
C THR A 148 2.32 -17.61 -12.55
N TYR A 149 1.99 -16.36 -12.20
CA TYR A 149 1.58 -15.30 -13.15
C TYR A 149 2.42 -14.03 -12.98
N PRO A 150 3.77 -14.13 -13.04
CA PRO A 150 4.69 -13.00 -12.88
C PRO A 150 4.52 -11.91 -13.94
N ASP A 151 3.95 -12.24 -15.10
CA ASP A 151 3.64 -11.35 -16.21
C ASP A 151 2.40 -10.49 -15.96
N VAL A 152 1.56 -10.88 -15.00
CA VAL A 152 0.33 -10.17 -14.65
C VAL A 152 0.57 -9.07 -13.63
N PHE A 153 1.46 -9.29 -12.64
CA PHE A 153 1.60 -8.42 -11.49
C PHE A 153 2.90 -7.61 -11.51
N ALA A 154 2.80 -6.32 -11.25
CA ALA A 154 3.95 -5.43 -11.18
C ALA A 154 4.57 -5.37 -9.78
N ALA A 155 3.76 -5.57 -8.72
CA ALA A 155 4.23 -5.70 -7.34
C ALA A 155 3.25 -6.51 -6.48
N ALA A 156 3.79 -7.13 -5.43
CA ALA A 156 3.05 -7.99 -4.51
C ALA A 156 3.42 -7.71 -3.05
N ILE A 157 2.42 -7.70 -2.16
CA ILE A 157 2.61 -7.51 -0.71
C ILE A 157 2.02 -8.70 0.06
N VAL A 158 2.82 -9.29 0.93
CA VAL A 158 2.50 -10.55 1.62
C VAL A 158 2.39 -10.27 3.12
N TYR A 159 1.19 -10.40 3.71
CA TYR A 159 0.97 -10.24 5.16
C TYR A 159 0.87 -11.60 5.86
N ASN A 160 1.97 -12.07 6.45
CA ASN A 160 2.13 -13.38 7.11
C ASN A 160 1.75 -14.53 6.18
N GLY A 161 2.60 -14.78 5.19
CA GLY A 161 2.48 -15.91 4.26
C GLY A 161 3.57 -16.95 4.46
N VAL A 162 3.79 -17.76 3.43
CA VAL A 162 4.87 -18.74 3.32
C VAL A 162 5.46 -18.69 1.91
N PRO A 163 6.65 -19.25 1.66
CA PRO A 163 7.22 -19.31 0.31
C PRO A 163 6.27 -20.01 -0.67
N ALA A 164 6.25 -19.57 -1.93
CA ALA A 164 5.56 -20.26 -3.00
C ALA A 164 6.03 -21.72 -3.08
N GLY A 165 5.08 -22.66 -3.11
CA GLY A 165 5.37 -24.10 -3.11
C GLY A 165 5.69 -24.71 -1.74
N CYS A 166 5.86 -23.92 -0.67
CA CYS A 166 6.11 -24.45 0.67
C CYS A 166 4.95 -25.31 1.19
N PHE A 167 3.71 -24.95 0.82
CA PHE A 167 2.50 -25.69 1.19
C PHE A 167 2.21 -26.92 0.32
N TYR A 168 3.08 -27.29 -0.61
CA TYR A 168 2.83 -28.44 -1.50
C TYR A 168 2.51 -29.72 -0.72
N THR A 169 1.39 -30.36 -1.07
CA THR A 169 0.97 -31.67 -0.56
C THR A 169 0.49 -32.61 -1.67
N ASN A 170 0.51 -32.15 -2.93
CA ASN A 170 -0.09 -32.83 -4.08
C ASN A 170 -1.60 -33.13 -3.91
N SER A 171 -2.29 -32.34 -3.09
CA SER A 171 -3.74 -32.39 -2.89
C SER A 171 -4.32 -30.97 -2.95
N VAL A 172 -5.58 -30.84 -3.36
CA VAL A 172 -6.28 -29.55 -3.43
C VAL A 172 -6.60 -29.08 -2.02
N ASN A 173 -6.22 -27.83 -1.70
CA ASN A 173 -6.50 -27.20 -0.39
C ASN A 173 -5.95 -28.03 0.80
N GLY A 174 -4.84 -28.73 0.59
CA GLY A 174 -4.13 -29.48 1.62
C GLY A 174 -3.33 -28.57 2.56
N TRP A 175 -3.33 -28.91 3.86
CA TRP A 175 -2.52 -28.25 4.88
C TRP A 175 -1.17 -28.95 5.03
N ASN A 176 -0.08 -28.19 4.93
CA ASN A 176 1.27 -28.70 5.13
C ASN A 176 1.82 -28.23 6.50
N SER A 177 1.76 -29.12 7.50
CA SER A 177 2.22 -28.82 8.86
C SER A 177 3.72 -28.57 8.95
N THR A 178 4.54 -29.24 8.14
CA THR A 178 5.99 -29.00 8.10
C THR A 178 6.29 -27.56 7.69
N CYS A 179 5.57 -27.03 6.69
CA CYS A 179 5.68 -25.63 6.30
C CYS A 179 5.09 -24.69 7.35
N SER A 180 3.86 -24.92 7.81
CA SER A 180 3.18 -24.03 8.76
C SER A 180 3.95 -23.90 10.08
N GLN A 181 4.65 -24.95 10.51
CA GLN A 181 5.48 -24.97 11.72
C GLN A 181 6.92 -24.45 11.49
N GLY A 182 7.25 -23.96 10.30
CA GLY A 182 8.56 -23.36 10.00
C GLY A 182 9.70 -24.37 9.89
N GLN A 183 9.36 -25.64 9.62
CA GLN A 183 10.31 -26.75 9.50
C GLN A 183 10.77 -26.97 8.06
N SER A 184 10.00 -26.50 7.06
CA SER A 184 10.43 -26.46 5.66
C SER A 184 11.53 -25.42 5.48
N LYS A 185 12.79 -25.84 5.52
CA LYS A 185 13.97 -24.98 5.32
C LYS A 185 14.73 -25.39 4.06
N ALA A 186 15.09 -24.42 3.24
CA ALA A 186 15.89 -24.67 2.05
C ALA A 186 16.88 -23.54 1.76
N THR A 187 17.77 -23.78 0.80
CA THR A 187 18.67 -22.74 0.27
C THR A 187 17.88 -21.76 -0.59
N PRO A 188 18.38 -20.52 -0.78
CA PRO A 188 17.79 -19.57 -1.72
C PRO A 188 17.62 -20.16 -3.13
N GLN A 189 18.60 -20.91 -3.61
CA GLN A 189 18.57 -21.54 -4.93
C GLN A 189 17.47 -22.58 -5.04
N ARG A 190 17.27 -23.40 -4.00
CA ARG A 190 16.20 -24.41 -3.99
C ARG A 190 14.82 -23.75 -3.95
N TRP A 191 14.65 -22.71 -3.14
CA TRP A 191 13.39 -21.98 -3.10
C TRP A 191 13.09 -21.24 -4.41
N ALA A 192 14.10 -20.64 -5.04
CA ALA A 192 13.98 -19.99 -6.33
C ALA A 192 13.61 -20.97 -7.44
N GLN A 193 14.17 -22.19 -7.41
CA GLN A 193 13.82 -23.23 -8.38
C GLN A 193 12.32 -23.53 -8.38
N LEU A 194 11.67 -23.58 -7.21
CA LEU A 194 10.21 -23.79 -7.14
C LEU A 194 9.41 -22.65 -7.80
N VAL A 195 9.94 -21.42 -7.79
CA VAL A 195 9.34 -20.28 -8.48
C VAL A 195 9.54 -20.38 -10.00
N TYR A 196 10.71 -20.85 -10.46
CA TYR A 196 10.95 -21.08 -11.89
C TYR A 196 10.15 -22.25 -12.44
N ASP A 197 10.00 -23.32 -11.67
CA ASP A 197 9.21 -24.50 -12.03
C ASP A 197 7.70 -24.19 -12.13
N ALA A 198 7.24 -23.14 -11.45
CA ALA A 198 5.86 -22.69 -11.51
C ALA A 198 5.49 -22.09 -12.89
N TYR A 199 6.44 -21.53 -13.62
CA TYR A 199 6.28 -21.08 -15.01
C TYR A 199 7.57 -21.35 -15.81
N PRO A 200 7.76 -22.60 -16.26
CA PRO A 200 8.99 -23.01 -16.94
C PRO A 200 9.25 -22.17 -18.20
N GLY A 201 10.48 -21.71 -18.36
CA GLY A 201 10.89 -20.91 -19.53
C GLY A 201 10.52 -19.43 -19.46
N TYR A 202 9.80 -18.97 -18.43
CA TYR A 202 9.50 -17.55 -18.27
C TYR A 202 10.77 -16.74 -17.95
N ALA A 203 11.11 -15.83 -18.86
CA ALA A 203 12.28 -14.94 -18.76
C ALA A 203 11.90 -13.44 -18.62
N GLY A 204 10.62 -13.14 -18.43
CA GLY A 204 10.14 -11.76 -18.26
C GLY A 204 10.35 -11.20 -16.85
N SER A 205 9.88 -9.98 -16.63
CA SER A 205 9.93 -9.33 -15.32
C SER A 205 9.05 -10.06 -14.30
N ARG A 206 9.44 -10.00 -13.02
CA ARG A 206 8.65 -10.52 -11.90
C ARG A 206 8.22 -9.36 -10.99
N PRO A 207 7.10 -9.50 -10.26
CA PRO A 207 6.64 -8.44 -9.37
C PRO A 207 7.69 -8.10 -8.31
N ARG A 208 7.79 -6.81 -7.96
CA ARG A 208 8.52 -6.41 -6.74
C ARG A 208 7.78 -6.98 -5.52
N MET A 209 8.52 -7.54 -4.57
CA MET A 209 7.96 -8.25 -3.41
C MET A 209 8.18 -7.46 -2.12
N GLN A 210 7.12 -7.28 -1.33
CA GLN A 210 7.21 -6.82 0.05
C GLN A 210 6.64 -7.86 1.01
N ILE A 211 7.45 -8.32 1.96
CA ILE A 211 7.12 -9.45 2.83
C ILE A 211 6.96 -8.96 4.26
N TYR A 212 5.73 -8.89 4.77
CA TYR A 212 5.44 -8.64 6.18
C TYR A 212 5.29 -9.96 6.95
N HIS A 213 5.92 -10.06 8.12
CA HIS A 213 5.66 -11.18 9.03
C HIS A 213 5.85 -10.76 10.50
N GLY A 214 5.03 -11.34 11.36
CA GLY A 214 5.05 -11.08 12.80
C GLY A 214 6.01 -12.02 13.55
N SER A 215 6.78 -11.49 14.50
CA SER A 215 7.76 -12.28 15.25
C SER A 215 7.15 -13.25 16.26
N THR A 216 5.86 -13.15 16.56
CA THR A 216 5.13 -14.04 17.48
C THR A 216 4.04 -14.84 16.76
N ASP A 217 4.11 -14.95 15.44
CA ASP A 217 3.21 -15.77 14.64
C ASP A 217 3.38 -17.26 14.96
N THR A 218 2.32 -17.88 15.47
CA THR A 218 2.24 -19.30 15.81
C THR A 218 1.35 -20.11 14.86
N THR A 219 0.66 -19.45 13.92
CA THR A 219 -0.16 -20.12 12.89
C THR A 219 0.72 -20.48 11.70
N LEU A 220 1.43 -19.49 11.17
CA LEU A 220 2.48 -19.66 10.19
C LEU A 220 3.76 -19.21 10.85
N ASN A 221 4.48 -20.18 11.42
CA ASN A 221 5.64 -19.92 12.26
C ASN A 221 6.54 -18.88 11.63
N TYR A 222 6.98 -17.91 12.44
CA TYR A 222 7.78 -16.76 12.02
C TYR A 222 9.04 -17.12 11.21
N ALA A 223 9.55 -18.36 11.31
CA ALA A 223 10.65 -18.84 10.47
C ALA A 223 10.33 -18.77 8.97
N ASN A 224 9.05 -18.85 8.58
CA ASN A 224 8.60 -18.71 7.19
C ASN A 224 8.93 -17.34 6.58
N TYR A 225 9.11 -16.29 7.39
CA TYR A 225 9.61 -15.01 6.91
C TYR A 225 10.97 -15.17 6.24
N GLN A 226 11.93 -15.77 6.94
CA GLN A 226 13.29 -15.92 6.41
C GLN A 226 13.30 -16.85 5.21
N GLU A 227 12.48 -17.90 5.19
CA GLU A 227 12.35 -18.77 4.01
C GLU A 227 11.76 -18.03 2.81
N THR A 228 10.82 -17.09 3.03
CA THR A 228 10.23 -16.27 1.96
C THR A 228 11.25 -15.24 1.45
N ILE A 229 12.03 -14.64 2.35
CA ILE A 229 13.16 -13.77 1.98
C ILE A 229 14.18 -14.57 1.14
N LYS A 230 14.59 -15.76 1.59
CA LYS A 230 15.49 -16.64 0.82
C LYS A 230 14.95 -16.95 -0.57
N GLN A 231 13.65 -17.24 -0.69
CA GLN A 231 13.03 -17.53 -1.99
C GLN A 231 13.20 -16.35 -2.95
N TRP A 232 12.75 -15.17 -2.56
CA TRP A 232 12.78 -14.02 -3.46
C TRP A 232 14.19 -13.46 -3.64
N SER A 233 15.07 -13.56 -2.64
CA SER A 233 16.50 -13.27 -2.82
C SER A 233 17.13 -14.21 -3.85
N GLY A 234 16.81 -15.51 -3.80
CA GLY A 234 17.27 -16.47 -4.80
C GLY A 234 16.77 -16.15 -6.21
N VAL A 235 15.49 -15.74 -6.34
CA VAL A 235 14.89 -15.35 -7.63
C VAL A 235 15.55 -14.13 -8.23
N PHE A 236 15.88 -13.12 -7.40
CA PHE A 236 16.44 -11.84 -7.85
C PHE A 236 17.97 -11.74 -7.76
N GLY A 237 18.65 -12.81 -7.32
CA GLY A 237 20.12 -12.83 -7.20
C GLY A 237 20.66 -11.98 -6.03
N TYR A 238 19.88 -11.79 -4.97
CA TYR A 238 20.29 -11.07 -3.76
C TYR A 238 20.86 -12.00 -2.68
N ASN A 239 21.58 -11.44 -1.70
CA ASN A 239 21.99 -12.17 -0.52
C ASN A 239 20.94 -12.01 0.60
N PRO A 240 20.24 -13.08 1.03
CA PRO A 240 19.16 -13.02 2.01
C PRO A 240 19.61 -12.67 3.44
N ASP A 241 20.91 -12.69 3.72
CA ASP A 241 21.49 -12.39 5.03
C ASP A 241 22.16 -11.00 5.04
N LYS A 242 22.22 -10.30 3.90
CA LYS A 242 22.88 -9.01 3.75
C LYS A 242 21.97 -8.03 3.00
N PRO A 243 20.96 -7.45 3.66
CA PRO A 243 20.18 -6.37 3.06
C PRO A 243 21.09 -5.16 2.76
N VAL A 244 20.76 -4.44 1.68
CA VAL A 244 21.43 -3.19 1.28
C VAL A 244 21.20 -2.11 2.33
N THR A 245 19.97 -2.02 2.84
CA THR A 245 19.64 -1.15 3.98
C THR A 245 18.76 -1.91 4.98
N SER A 246 18.97 -1.62 6.26
CA SER A 246 18.11 -2.10 7.34
C SER A 246 17.72 -0.91 8.20
N SER A 247 16.42 -0.65 8.29
CA SER A 247 15.86 0.51 8.98
C SER A 247 14.98 0.05 10.13
N GLN A 248 15.42 0.35 11.35
CA GLN A 248 14.64 0.12 12.57
C GLN A 248 13.49 1.11 12.68
N ASN A 249 12.46 0.73 13.43
CA ASN A 249 11.24 1.51 13.63
C ASN A 249 10.60 2.00 12.32
N THR A 250 10.70 1.18 11.29
CA THR A 250 10.22 1.49 9.93
C THR A 250 9.33 0.34 9.45
N PRO A 251 8.09 0.60 9.02
CA PRO A 251 7.44 1.92 8.87
C PRO A 251 6.88 2.52 10.17
N GLN A 252 6.99 1.83 11.31
CA GLN A 252 6.58 2.32 12.62
C GLN A 252 7.41 1.68 13.74
N ALA A 253 7.22 2.13 14.98
CA ALA A 253 7.87 1.56 16.15
C ALA A 253 7.75 0.02 16.20
N ASN A 254 8.83 -0.66 16.59
CA ASN A 254 8.96 -2.12 16.67
C ASN A 254 8.89 -2.87 15.33
N TYR A 255 8.96 -2.17 14.20
CA TYR A 255 9.09 -2.78 12.88
C TYR A 255 10.50 -2.55 12.35
N ARG A 256 11.05 -3.54 11.63
CA ARG A 256 12.30 -3.41 10.89
C ARG A 256 12.04 -3.63 9.40
N ALA A 257 12.45 -2.68 8.57
CA ALA A 257 12.41 -2.82 7.12
C ALA A 257 13.82 -3.13 6.59
N ASP A 258 13.97 -4.27 5.92
CA ASP A 258 15.20 -4.73 5.28
C ASP A 258 15.03 -4.66 3.75
N VAL A 259 15.77 -3.79 3.06
CA VAL A 259 15.74 -3.69 1.59
C VAL A 259 16.91 -4.49 1.03
N PHE A 260 16.63 -5.53 0.25
CA PHE A 260 17.64 -6.39 -0.36
C PHE A 260 18.04 -5.94 -1.78
N GLY A 261 17.17 -5.16 -2.41
CA GLY A 261 17.36 -4.57 -3.73
C GLY A 261 16.05 -3.96 -4.22
N GLU A 262 16.01 -3.51 -5.47
CA GLU A 262 14.83 -2.86 -6.07
C GLU A 262 13.56 -3.75 -5.99
N HIS A 263 13.72 -5.07 -6.03
CA HIS A 263 12.60 -6.01 -6.12
C HIS A 263 12.24 -6.73 -4.83
N LEU A 264 12.93 -6.48 -3.71
CA LEU A 264 12.66 -7.19 -2.47
C LEU A 264 12.87 -6.34 -1.22
N THR A 265 11.79 -6.19 -0.45
CA THR A 265 11.80 -5.60 0.89
C THR A 265 11.16 -6.57 1.88
N GLY A 266 11.87 -6.90 2.95
CA GLY A 266 11.32 -7.58 4.12
C GLY A 266 10.88 -6.58 5.18
N VAL A 267 9.74 -6.82 5.84
CA VAL A 267 9.28 -6.04 6.98
C VAL A 267 8.97 -6.97 8.14
N TRP A 268 9.82 -6.92 9.15
CA TRP A 268 9.74 -7.74 10.35
C TRP A 268 9.04 -6.97 11.47
N ALA A 269 7.91 -7.49 11.95
CA ALA A 269 7.09 -6.84 12.98
C ALA A 269 7.29 -7.51 14.34
N VAL A 270 8.08 -6.88 15.22
CA VAL A 270 8.40 -7.42 16.55
C VAL A 270 7.16 -7.36 17.45
N GLY A 271 6.86 -8.48 18.12
CA GLY A 271 5.72 -8.62 19.04
C GLY A 271 4.36 -8.80 18.37
N VAL A 272 4.32 -8.86 17.04
CA VAL A 272 3.07 -9.01 16.27
C VAL A 272 2.86 -10.48 15.91
N GLY A 273 1.62 -10.96 16.07
CA GLY A 273 1.24 -12.35 15.79
C GLY A 273 0.65 -12.55 14.39
N HIS A 274 -0.34 -13.43 14.29
CA HIS A 274 -1.05 -13.75 13.05
C HIS A 274 -2.36 -12.93 12.94
N THR A 275 -2.49 -11.94 12.07
CA THR A 275 -1.53 -11.43 11.06
C THR A 275 -1.05 -10.03 11.40
N VAL A 276 0.05 -9.60 10.76
CA VAL A 276 0.48 -8.21 10.76
C VAL A 276 -0.64 -7.36 10.17
N PRO A 277 -1.11 -6.32 10.88
CA PRO A 277 -2.18 -5.46 10.39
C PRO A 277 -1.83 -4.82 9.04
N ILE A 278 -2.79 -4.82 8.12
CA ILE A 278 -2.62 -4.22 6.80
C ILE A 278 -2.30 -2.73 6.94
N ARG A 279 -1.28 -2.27 6.22
CA ARG A 279 -0.82 -0.88 6.22
C ARG A 279 -1.09 -0.23 4.88
N GLY A 280 -2.36 0.03 4.59
CA GLY A 280 -2.80 0.51 3.27
C GLY A 280 -2.05 1.74 2.74
N ALA A 281 -1.68 2.70 3.60
CA ALA A 281 -0.87 3.85 3.17
C ALA A 281 0.53 3.44 2.70
N ASP A 282 1.16 2.46 3.37
CA ASP A 282 2.47 1.94 3.00
C ASP A 282 2.37 1.02 1.78
N ASP A 283 1.27 0.27 1.63
CA ASP A 283 0.98 -0.50 0.42
C ASP A 283 0.94 0.42 -0.82
N MET A 284 0.27 1.57 -0.72
CA MET A 284 0.19 2.53 -1.83
C MET A 284 1.57 3.09 -2.19
N LYS A 285 2.43 3.36 -1.20
CA LYS A 285 3.81 3.79 -1.45
C LYS A 285 4.58 2.67 -2.17
N PHE A 286 4.48 1.44 -1.67
CA PHE A 286 5.17 0.31 -2.27
C PHE A 286 4.71 0.05 -3.71
N PHE A 287 3.41 0.10 -4.01
CA PHE A 287 2.89 -0.03 -5.37
C PHE A 287 3.34 1.12 -6.28
N ALA A 288 3.52 2.33 -5.75
CA ALA A 288 4.01 3.49 -6.52
C ALA A 288 5.49 3.41 -6.89
N LEU A 289 6.33 2.66 -6.18
CA LEU A 289 7.78 2.61 -6.44
C LEU A 289 8.17 2.14 -7.85
N GLN A 290 7.30 1.42 -8.56
CA GLN A 290 7.55 0.96 -9.94
C GLN A 290 7.75 2.11 -10.95
N TYR A 291 7.36 3.32 -10.59
CA TYR A 291 7.44 4.47 -11.47
C TYR A 291 8.72 5.27 -11.35
N GLY A 292 9.59 4.99 -10.37
CA GLY A 292 10.90 5.64 -10.23
C GLY A 292 11.70 5.60 -11.54
N PRO A 293 11.94 4.40 -12.13
CA PRO A 293 12.59 4.25 -13.43
C PRO A 293 11.82 4.86 -14.61
N ARG A 294 10.52 5.18 -14.43
CA ARG A 294 9.68 5.86 -15.43
C ARG A 294 9.54 7.36 -15.16
N GLY A 295 10.40 7.92 -14.30
CA GLY A 295 10.48 9.35 -14.02
C GLY A 295 9.44 9.89 -13.04
N ALA A 296 8.70 9.04 -12.31
CA ALA A 296 7.81 9.53 -11.27
C ALA A 296 8.52 9.61 -9.91
N THR A 297 8.29 10.72 -9.21
CA THR A 297 8.72 10.94 -7.84
C THR A 297 7.55 10.75 -6.87
N SER A 298 7.85 10.35 -5.63
CA SER A 298 6.83 10.18 -4.58
C SER A 298 7.31 10.82 -3.28
N ASN A 299 6.67 11.90 -2.85
CA ASN A 299 7.04 12.68 -1.67
C ASN A 299 5.84 12.91 -0.76
N VAL A 300 6.11 13.30 0.48
CA VAL A 300 5.12 13.72 1.47
C VAL A 300 5.35 15.20 1.77
N ILE A 301 4.26 15.98 1.86
CA ILE A 301 4.30 17.32 2.46
C ILE A 301 3.74 17.18 3.88
N SER A 302 4.52 17.57 4.87
CA SER A 302 4.16 17.53 6.29
C SER A 302 3.88 18.97 6.77
N PRO A 303 2.62 19.45 6.68
CA PRO A 303 2.27 20.81 7.07
C PRO A 303 2.24 20.99 8.60
N GLY A 304 2.61 22.18 9.06
CA GLY A 304 2.33 22.65 10.43
C GLY A 304 0.91 23.19 10.58
N GLY A 305 0.69 24.04 11.59
CA GLY A 305 -0.57 24.77 11.73
C GLY A 305 -0.79 25.72 10.54
N VAL A 306 -1.80 25.46 9.72
CA VAL A 306 -2.16 26.27 8.54
C VAL A 306 -3.45 27.05 8.79
N GLU A 307 -3.38 28.37 8.64
CA GLU A 307 -4.50 29.28 8.83
C GLU A 307 -5.66 28.99 7.87
N GLY A 308 -6.90 29.18 8.34
CA GLY A 308 -8.11 28.97 7.53
C GLY A 308 -8.47 27.50 7.26
N THR A 309 -7.74 26.53 7.82
CA THR A 309 -7.99 25.09 7.63
C THR A 309 -8.79 24.48 8.78
N GLU A 310 -9.62 23.47 8.47
CA GLU A 310 -10.33 22.68 9.48
C GLU A 310 -9.36 22.02 10.47
N GLY A 311 -8.19 21.58 9.99
CA GLY A 311 -7.16 20.94 10.82
C GLY A 311 -6.69 21.85 11.96
N LEU A 312 -6.38 23.13 11.68
CA LEU A 312 -6.01 24.08 12.72
C LEU A 312 -7.20 24.44 13.63
N GLN A 313 -8.41 24.56 13.06
CA GLN A 313 -9.63 24.88 13.82
C GLN A 313 -10.01 23.78 14.83
N ARG A 314 -9.73 22.51 14.52
CA ARG A 314 -9.93 21.38 15.44
C ARG A 314 -8.89 21.34 16.56
N LEU A 315 -7.66 21.76 16.28
CA LEU A 315 -6.55 21.66 17.24
C LEU A 315 -6.54 22.81 18.26
N LEU A 316 -7.02 24.00 17.88
CA LEU A 316 -6.96 25.19 18.73
C LEU A 316 -8.31 25.90 18.82
N SER A 317 -8.72 26.23 20.05
CA SER A 317 -9.89 27.07 20.30
C SER A 317 -9.75 28.44 19.62
N GLN A 318 -10.87 29.11 19.35
CA GLN A 318 -10.86 30.44 18.76
C GLN A 318 -10.06 31.44 19.63
N ALA A 319 -10.28 31.43 20.94
CA ALA A 319 -9.55 32.28 21.89
C ALA A 319 -8.03 32.01 21.86
N SER A 320 -7.61 30.75 21.73
CA SER A 320 -6.19 30.37 21.62
C SER A 320 -5.54 30.82 20.30
N ARG A 321 -6.33 30.95 19.22
CA ARG A 321 -5.87 31.46 17.93
C ARG A 321 -5.73 32.99 17.96
N GLU A 322 -6.69 33.66 18.58
CA GLU A 322 -6.72 35.12 18.72
C GLU A 322 -5.65 35.64 19.70
N SER A 323 -5.23 34.84 20.68
CA SER A 323 -4.19 35.24 21.63
C SER A 323 -2.79 35.42 20.98
N GLY A 324 -2.57 34.87 19.79
CA GLY A 324 -1.29 34.91 19.09
C GLY A 324 -0.14 34.16 19.79
N GLN A 325 -0.40 33.47 20.91
CA GLN A 325 0.64 32.76 21.66
C GLN A 325 1.12 31.51 20.91
N GLY A 326 0.21 30.77 20.26
CA GLY A 326 0.55 29.55 19.53
C GLY A 326 1.42 29.82 18.30
N SER A 327 1.19 30.93 17.60
CA SER A 327 1.99 31.32 16.44
C SER A 327 3.38 31.84 16.82
N ARG A 328 3.55 32.44 18.00
CA ARG A 328 4.85 32.86 18.54
C ARG A 328 5.78 31.70 18.87
N GLN A 329 5.23 30.52 19.16
CA GLN A 329 6.02 29.31 19.43
C GLN A 329 6.54 28.64 18.15
N ILE A 330 6.05 29.06 16.98
CA ILE A 330 6.58 28.61 15.69
C ILE A 330 7.81 29.46 15.37
N PRO A 331 8.96 28.88 14.96
CA PRO A 331 10.17 29.66 14.66
C PRO A 331 10.00 30.80 13.66
N ILE A 332 9.17 30.60 12.63
CA ILE A 332 8.89 31.68 11.68
C ILE A 332 7.98 32.80 12.25
N GLY A 333 7.39 32.58 13.43
CA GLY A 333 6.56 33.53 14.18
C GLY A 333 5.12 33.67 13.69
N ARG A 334 4.67 32.76 12.82
CA ARG A 334 3.29 32.75 12.28
C ARG A 334 2.85 31.35 11.88
N TYR A 335 1.54 31.17 11.77
CA TYR A 335 0.96 30.02 11.08
C TYR A 335 1.30 30.06 9.59
N GLY A 336 1.34 28.87 8.99
CA GLY A 336 1.44 28.72 7.54
C GLY A 336 0.14 29.16 6.87
N SER A 337 0.23 29.48 5.59
CA SER A 337 -0.89 29.79 4.69
C SER A 337 -1.13 28.64 3.72
N LEU A 338 -2.34 28.56 3.15
CA LEU A 338 -2.64 27.62 2.06
C LEU A 338 -1.65 27.78 0.88
N ARG A 339 -1.19 29.01 0.64
CA ARG A 339 -0.23 29.30 -0.44
C ARG A 339 1.10 28.59 -0.24
N GLU A 340 1.60 28.49 0.99
CA GLU A 340 2.90 27.83 1.25
C GLU A 340 2.83 26.32 1.05
N ILE A 341 1.70 25.70 1.35
CA ILE A 341 1.46 24.28 1.04
C ILE A 341 1.34 24.09 -0.47
N ALA A 342 0.66 25.02 -1.16
CA ALA A 342 0.57 25.01 -2.61
C ALA A 342 1.94 25.20 -3.27
N ASP A 343 2.78 26.12 -2.79
CA ASP A 343 4.12 26.37 -3.32
C ASP A 343 5.05 25.18 -3.09
N ALA A 344 4.99 24.53 -1.92
CA ALA A 344 5.70 23.27 -1.68
C ALA A 344 5.23 22.15 -2.63
N THR A 345 3.94 22.12 -2.95
CA THR A 345 3.40 21.21 -3.95
C THR A 345 3.96 21.55 -5.34
N VAL A 346 3.91 22.81 -5.76
CA VAL A 346 4.47 23.24 -7.05
C VAL A 346 5.94 22.87 -7.16
N PHE A 347 6.75 23.13 -6.12
CA PHE A 347 8.17 22.74 -6.09
C PHE A 347 8.36 21.24 -6.35
N LEU A 348 7.65 20.39 -5.62
CA LEU A 348 7.77 18.93 -5.77
C LEU A 348 7.29 18.41 -7.12
N PHE A 349 6.37 19.11 -7.78
CA PHE A 349 5.82 18.74 -9.08
C PHE A 349 6.49 19.44 -10.27
N SER A 350 7.31 20.46 -10.04
CA SER A 350 8.07 21.16 -11.09
C SER A 350 9.39 20.46 -11.42
N GLU A 351 10.07 20.89 -12.49
CA GLU A 351 11.38 20.34 -12.88
C GLU A 351 12.43 20.42 -11.76
N THR A 352 12.34 21.42 -10.87
CA THR A 352 13.22 21.56 -9.70
C THR A 352 13.03 20.44 -8.67
N GLY A 353 11.85 19.82 -8.63
CA GLY A 353 11.53 18.66 -7.80
C GLY A 353 11.75 17.32 -8.49
N SER A 354 12.23 17.32 -9.74
CA SER A 354 12.30 16.11 -10.59
C SER A 354 13.19 14.99 -10.05
N TYR A 355 14.12 15.32 -9.14
CA TYR A 355 14.98 14.35 -8.45
C TYR A 355 14.68 14.23 -6.94
N VAL A 356 13.68 14.95 -6.42
CA VAL A 356 13.24 14.83 -5.04
C VAL A 356 12.26 13.68 -4.99
N THR A 357 12.61 12.54 -4.38
CA THR A 357 11.73 11.39 -4.20
C THR A 357 11.98 10.73 -2.85
N GLY A 358 10.95 10.15 -2.25
CA GLY A 358 10.99 9.54 -0.92
C GLY A 358 11.11 10.54 0.23
N HIS A 359 11.02 11.84 -0.04
CA HIS A 359 11.25 12.89 0.96
C HIS A 359 9.96 13.26 1.69
N ALA A 360 10.06 13.51 3.00
CA ALA A 360 9.03 14.19 3.78
C ALA A 360 9.40 15.67 3.92
N LEU A 361 8.85 16.49 3.04
CA LEU A 361 9.06 17.93 3.02
C LEU A 361 8.24 18.56 4.15
N VAL A 362 8.91 18.98 5.22
CA VAL A 362 8.27 19.63 6.35
C VAL A 362 8.02 21.10 6.04
N VAL A 363 6.76 21.54 6.11
CA VAL A 363 6.31 22.90 5.79
C VAL A 363 5.52 23.46 6.98
N ASP A 364 6.23 23.75 8.06
CA ASP A 364 5.63 24.09 9.36
C ASP A 364 6.28 25.29 10.06
N GLY A 365 7.10 26.06 9.34
CA GLY A 365 7.81 27.20 9.91
C GLY A 365 8.87 26.83 10.95
N GLY A 366 9.31 25.57 10.98
CA GLY A 366 10.33 25.05 11.91
C GLY A 366 9.76 24.47 13.21
N ALA A 367 8.43 24.41 13.36
CA ALA A 367 7.78 23.99 14.60
C ALA A 367 8.22 22.59 15.07
N TRP A 368 8.42 21.65 14.16
CA TRP A 368 8.84 20.28 14.46
C TRP A 368 10.20 20.20 15.15
N ARG A 369 11.09 21.19 14.97
CA ARG A 369 12.39 21.25 15.62
C ARG A 369 12.31 21.65 17.09
N LEU A 370 11.19 22.26 17.49
CA LEU A 370 10.94 22.70 18.86
C LEU A 370 9.98 21.76 19.63
N ALA A 371 9.57 20.63 19.04
CA ALA A 371 8.56 19.75 19.62
C ALA A 371 9.06 19.01 20.86
N GLY A 372 8.82 19.63 22.02
CA GLY A 372 8.94 19.07 23.36
C GLY A 372 8.25 19.99 24.37
N LEU A 373 6.93 19.84 24.53
CA LEU A 373 6.10 20.51 25.56
C LEU A 373 6.41 20.01 26.99
N VAL A 374 7.65 19.61 27.27
CA VAL A 374 8.09 19.18 28.60
C VAL A 374 9.48 19.80 28.87
N GLY A 375 9.53 20.75 29.80
CA GLY A 375 10.79 21.19 30.41
C GLY A 375 11.34 22.56 30.01
N GLN A 376 10.53 23.51 29.49
CA GLN A 376 11.02 24.90 29.42
C GLN A 376 11.09 25.49 30.84
N SER A 377 12.31 25.72 31.32
CA SER A 377 12.61 26.49 32.51
C SER A 377 12.01 27.89 32.40
N ALA A 378 11.31 28.34 33.44
CA ALA A 378 10.79 29.70 33.54
C ALA A 378 11.92 30.72 33.29
N GLY A 379 11.90 31.39 32.13
CA GLY A 379 12.85 32.44 31.77
C GLY A 379 13.49 32.35 30.38
N MET A 380 13.39 31.22 29.65
CA MET A 380 13.93 31.08 28.28
C MET A 380 12.86 30.59 27.30
N SER A 381 11.87 31.44 27.03
CA SER A 381 10.86 31.18 25.99
C SER A 381 11.37 31.60 24.61
N TYR A 382 11.18 30.74 23.61
CA TYR A 382 11.24 31.17 22.21
C TYR A 382 10.08 32.14 21.92
N PRO A 383 10.29 33.23 21.17
CA PRO A 383 11.52 33.65 20.50
C PRO A 383 12.43 34.57 21.33
N ASP A 384 12.01 34.97 22.53
CA ASP A 384 12.66 36.02 23.35
C ASP A 384 14.13 35.68 23.71
N ALA A 385 14.46 34.39 23.83
CA ALA A 385 15.84 33.93 24.06
C ALA A 385 16.77 34.03 22.82
N VAL A 386 16.20 34.19 21.62
CA VAL A 386 16.95 34.19 20.34
C VAL A 386 16.98 35.58 19.72
N LEU A 387 15.92 36.38 19.92
CA LEU A 387 15.82 37.74 19.42
C LEU A 387 16.54 38.71 20.36
N GLY A 388 17.87 38.81 20.23
CA GLY A 388 18.59 40.01 20.68
C GLY A 388 18.29 41.21 19.75
N GLU A 389 18.84 42.40 20.04
CA GLU A 389 18.66 43.62 19.21
C GLU A 389 19.38 43.59 17.84
N GLN A 390 19.98 42.47 17.44
CA GLN A 390 20.81 42.41 16.24
C GLN A 390 19.99 42.03 15.01
N ALA A 391 20.18 42.79 13.92
CA ALA A 391 19.68 42.45 12.59
C ALA A 391 20.28 41.11 12.10
N LEU A 392 19.63 40.49 11.12
CA LEU A 392 20.20 39.32 10.45
C LEU A 392 21.60 39.69 9.91
N PRO A 393 22.61 38.83 10.10
CA PRO A 393 23.92 39.00 9.48
C PRO A 393 23.82 39.28 7.97
N GLU A 394 24.67 40.18 7.46
CA GLU A 394 24.64 40.65 6.06
C GLU A 394 24.91 39.52 5.04
N ASP A 395 25.45 38.38 5.47
CA ASP A 395 25.77 37.21 4.65
C ASP A 395 24.61 36.20 4.52
N ILE A 396 23.45 36.46 5.11
CA ILE A 396 22.27 35.58 5.03
C ILE A 396 21.27 36.11 3.98
N GLU A 397 21.11 35.37 2.87
CA GLU A 397 20.01 35.62 1.94
C GLU A 397 18.65 35.28 2.58
N THR A 398 17.71 36.22 2.55
CA THR A 398 16.40 36.03 3.19
C THR A 398 15.30 35.73 2.15
N GLY A 399 14.54 34.66 2.38
CA GLY A 399 13.32 34.35 1.63
C GLY A 399 12.04 34.98 2.19
N ARG A 400 12.15 35.87 3.19
CA ARG A 400 11.00 36.51 3.85
C ARG A 400 10.32 37.47 2.89
N ARG A 401 9.10 37.13 2.46
CA ARG A 401 8.22 38.10 1.80
C ARG A 401 7.60 39.03 2.85
N PRO A 402 7.50 40.35 2.61
CA PRO A 402 6.76 41.26 3.48
C PRO A 402 5.35 40.75 3.70
N LYS A 403 4.78 40.97 4.89
CA LYS A 403 3.34 40.72 5.12
C LYS A 403 2.57 41.54 4.07
N PRO A 404 1.64 40.94 3.31
CA PRO A 404 0.73 41.75 2.50
C PRO A 404 -0.02 42.68 3.46
N HIS A 405 0.11 43.99 3.21
CA HIS A 405 -0.73 44.97 3.87
C HIS A 405 -2.17 44.72 3.40
N LEU A 406 -3.05 44.36 4.35
CA LEU A 406 -4.50 44.35 4.12
C LEU A 406 -5.02 45.77 4.00
#